data_AF-A0A7I8C1C3-F1
#
_entry.id   AF-A0A7I8C1C3-F1
#
_cell.length_a   1.000
_cell.length_b   1.000
_cell.length_c   1.000
_cell.angle_alpha   90.00
_cell.angle_beta   90.00
_cell.angle_gamma   90.00
#
_symmetry.space_group_name_H-M   'P 1'
#
loop_
_entity.id
_entity.type
_entity.pdbx_description
1 polymer ?
#
loop_
_entity_poly.entity_id
_entity_poly.type
_entity_poly.pdbx_seq_one_letter_code
_entity_poly.pdbx_strand_id
1 'polypeptide(L)'
;MRKPLKPKVPRHARRQDVLTARRNVKMASSTHAYVRGNTIKFYDWLKEAEIRGLPEGPAIWICGDCHTGNLGPIANSQGKIEVQIRDLDQTVIGNPVHDLVRLGLSLATAARGSALPGITTINMIEAPFDGYMQPFSKETASQEPGERPEVVRVVMREAVRRTWKHLARERLDDIQPTIPFGNRFWPISQKERAEIESLFQIHTLANLATGLRGRPDTGDVTVLDAAY
;
A
#
# COMPACT_ATOMS: atom_id res chain seq x y z
N MET A 1 -11.98 1.17 -40.94
CA MET A 1 -11.74 1.13 -39.49
C MET A 1 -10.23 1.26 -39.22
N ARG A 2 -9.77 2.31 -38.53
CA ARG A 2 -8.35 2.44 -38.15
C ARG A 2 -8.04 1.41 -37.06
N LYS A 3 -7.05 0.54 -37.28
CA LYS A 3 -6.52 -0.35 -36.22
C LYS A 3 -6.11 0.53 -35.01
N PRO A 4 -6.51 0.18 -33.78
CA PRO A 4 -6.03 0.90 -32.61
C PRO A 4 -4.50 0.84 -32.58
N LEU A 5 -3.87 2.01 -32.42
CA LEU A 5 -2.42 2.12 -32.29
C LEU A 5 -1.99 1.24 -31.11
N LYS A 6 -1.14 0.24 -31.37
CA LYS A 6 -0.52 -0.54 -30.29
C LYS A 6 0.19 0.45 -29.36
N PRO A 7 -0.06 0.40 -28.03
CA PRO A 7 0.60 1.31 -27.11
C PRO A 7 2.11 1.18 -27.28
N LYS A 8 2.80 2.32 -27.48
CA LYS A 8 4.26 2.35 -27.62
C LYS A 8 4.87 1.94 -26.29
N VAL A 9 5.30 0.68 -26.20
CA VAL A 9 6.05 0.17 -25.06
C VAL A 9 7.42 0.85 -25.03
N PRO A 10 7.83 1.44 -23.89
CA PRO A 10 9.16 2.02 -23.77
C PRO A 10 10.25 0.93 -23.79
N ARG A 11 11.37 1.23 -24.46
CA ARG A 11 12.60 0.41 -24.34
C ARG A 11 13.06 0.39 -22.89
N HIS A 12 13.74 -0.69 -22.47
CA HIS A 12 14.28 -0.88 -21.12
C HIS A 12 14.92 0.39 -20.55
N ALA A 13 15.86 0.99 -21.28
CA ALA A 13 16.59 2.20 -20.86
C ALA A 13 15.70 3.45 -20.63
N ARG A 14 14.47 3.47 -21.15
CA ARG A 14 13.53 4.61 -21.02
C ARG A 14 12.37 4.29 -20.07
N ARG A 15 12.26 3.07 -19.54
CA ARG A 15 11.17 2.67 -18.64
C ARG A 15 11.10 3.57 -17.41
N GLN A 16 12.25 3.80 -16.77
CA GLN A 16 12.32 4.64 -15.57
C GLN A 16 11.89 6.08 -15.83
N ASP A 17 12.28 6.67 -16.95
CA ASP A 17 11.85 8.02 -17.33
C ASP A 17 10.34 8.11 -17.50
N VAL A 18 9.74 7.12 -18.18
CA VAL A 18 8.29 7.07 -18.40
C VAL A 18 7.55 6.87 -17.09
N LEU A 19 8.03 5.99 -16.21
CA LEU A 19 7.44 5.80 -14.88
C LEU A 19 7.57 7.05 -14.01
N THR A 20 8.72 7.73 -14.06
CA THR A 20 8.97 8.98 -13.32
C THR A 20 8.04 10.09 -13.81
N ALA A 21 7.90 10.27 -15.12
CA ALA A 21 6.96 11.23 -15.70
C ALA A 21 5.52 10.93 -15.30
N ARG A 22 5.10 9.65 -15.35
CA ARG A 22 3.76 9.22 -14.91
C ARG A 22 3.54 9.45 -13.41
N ARG A 23 4.53 9.16 -12.58
CA ARG A 23 4.51 9.45 -11.14
C ARG A 23 4.30 10.94 -10.91
N ASN A 24 5.05 11.80 -11.62
CA ASN A 24 4.94 13.24 -11.50
C ASN A 24 3.55 13.76 -11.92
N VAL A 25 2.98 13.25 -13.01
CA VAL A 25 1.62 13.59 -13.42
C VAL A 25 0.59 13.17 -12.36
N LYS A 26 0.73 11.97 -11.79
CA LYS A 26 -0.14 11.53 -10.69
C LYS A 26 -0.01 12.42 -9.47
N MET A 27 1.20 12.78 -9.06
CA MET A 27 1.44 13.68 -7.93
C MET A 27 0.88 15.08 -8.18
N ALA A 28 0.96 15.58 -9.42
CA ALA A 28 0.42 16.89 -9.79
C ALA A 28 -1.12 16.96 -9.81
N SER A 29 -1.82 15.82 -9.70
CA SER A 29 -3.29 15.78 -9.80
C SER A 29 -4.03 16.40 -8.62
N SER A 30 -3.42 16.45 -7.43
CA SER A 30 -4.01 17.05 -6.22
C SER A 30 -2.97 17.20 -5.12
N THR A 31 -3.24 18.05 -4.13
CA THR A 31 -2.42 18.16 -2.91
C THR A 31 -2.29 16.81 -2.19
N HIS A 32 -3.39 16.06 -2.09
CA HIS A 32 -3.38 14.74 -1.46
C HIS A 32 -2.46 13.75 -2.21
N ALA A 33 -2.54 13.71 -3.55
CA ALA A 33 -1.66 12.87 -4.36
C ALA A 33 -0.18 13.28 -4.26
N TYR A 34 0.10 14.59 -4.16
CA TYR A 34 1.46 15.10 -3.98
C TYR A 34 2.06 14.67 -2.63
N VAL A 35 1.34 14.91 -1.53
CA VAL A 35 1.79 14.54 -0.18
C VAL A 35 2.01 13.03 -0.06
N ARG A 36 1.07 12.25 -0.59
CA ARG A 36 1.18 10.79 -0.64
C ARG A 36 2.41 10.33 -1.43
N GLY A 37 2.67 10.94 -2.58
CA GLY A 37 3.75 10.51 -3.48
C GLY A 37 5.15 11.00 -3.10
N ASN A 38 5.30 11.82 -2.04
CA ASN A 38 6.54 12.50 -1.72
C ASN A 38 6.94 12.36 -0.24
N THR A 39 7.31 11.14 0.16
CA THR A 39 7.76 10.80 1.51
C THR A 39 9.00 11.59 1.95
N ILE A 40 10.00 11.74 1.08
CA ILE A 40 11.24 12.45 1.40
C ILE A 40 10.95 13.91 1.79
N LYS A 41 10.14 14.62 0.99
CA LYS A 41 9.84 16.03 1.30
C LYS A 41 9.04 16.23 2.58
N PHE A 42 8.25 15.23 2.98
CA PHE A 42 7.58 15.26 4.28
C PHE A 42 8.59 15.20 5.43
N TYR A 43 9.59 14.32 5.35
CA TYR A 43 10.61 14.24 6.41
C TYR A 43 11.60 15.41 6.39
N ASP A 44 11.94 15.94 5.20
CA ASP A 44 12.66 17.21 5.08
C ASP A 44 11.91 18.31 5.83
N TRP A 45 10.61 18.47 5.53
CA TRP A 45 9.75 19.44 6.20
C TRP A 45 9.66 19.20 7.71
N LEU A 46 9.46 17.95 8.14
CA LEU A 46 9.33 17.62 9.56
C LEU A 46 10.59 17.98 10.35
N LYS A 47 11.77 17.83 9.73
CA LYS A 47 13.06 18.22 10.30
C LYS A 47 13.25 19.74 10.32
N GLU A 48 12.82 20.44 9.27
CA GLU A 48 12.97 21.90 9.12
C GLU A 48 11.94 22.70 9.91
N ALA A 49 10.74 22.16 10.12
CA ALA A 49 9.61 22.89 10.69
C ALA A 49 9.78 23.23 12.18
N GLU A 50 10.86 22.76 12.84
CA GLU A 50 11.16 22.97 14.26
C GLU A 50 9.90 22.90 15.15
N ILE A 51 9.06 21.90 14.90
CA ILE A 51 7.71 21.83 15.49
C ILE A 51 7.83 21.68 17.01
N ARG A 52 7.66 22.81 17.70
CA ARG A 52 7.65 22.84 19.17
C ARG A 52 6.44 22.05 19.67
N GLY A 53 6.70 21.06 20.52
CA GLY A 53 5.63 20.28 21.17
C GLY A 53 5.25 18.98 20.49
N LEU A 54 6.01 18.48 19.51
CA LEU A 54 5.89 17.06 19.13
C LEU A 54 6.35 16.18 20.32
N PRO A 55 5.52 15.24 20.80
CA PRO A 55 5.93 14.32 21.84
C PRO A 55 7.16 13.51 21.45
N GLU A 56 8.07 13.33 22.40
CA GLU A 56 9.16 12.36 22.27
C GLU A 56 8.66 10.97 22.65
N GLY A 57 8.96 9.99 21.80
CA GLY A 57 8.60 8.59 22.00
C GLY A 57 9.80 7.68 21.80
N PRO A 58 9.70 6.40 22.22
CA PRO A 58 10.78 5.44 22.02
C PRO A 58 11.05 5.23 20.52
N ALA A 59 12.31 4.98 20.18
CA ALA A 59 12.69 4.60 18.83
C ALA A 59 12.16 3.18 18.54
N ILE A 60 11.16 3.07 17.68
CA ILE A 60 10.53 1.80 17.27
C ILE A 60 10.45 1.72 15.75
N TRP A 61 10.17 0.53 15.23
CA TRP A 61 9.79 0.38 13.83
C TRP A 61 8.48 1.12 13.55
N ILE A 62 8.54 2.12 12.68
CA ILE A 62 7.39 2.84 12.14
C ILE A 62 7.22 2.49 10.66
N CYS A 63 6.02 2.69 10.11
CA CYS A 63 5.70 2.50 8.71
C CYS A 63 6.58 3.36 7.80
N GLY A 64 6.87 4.60 8.20
CA GLY A 64 7.69 5.52 7.42
C GLY A 64 6.93 6.18 6.26
N ASP A 65 5.88 5.52 5.74
CA ASP A 65 4.97 6.07 4.73
C ASP A 65 3.50 5.94 5.16
N CYS A 66 3.20 6.24 6.43
CA CYS A 66 1.85 6.06 6.96
C CYS A 66 0.86 7.08 6.37
N HIS A 67 0.02 6.64 5.44
CA HIS A 67 -0.99 7.48 4.79
C HIS A 67 -2.27 6.66 4.53
N THR A 68 -3.41 7.30 4.22
CA THR A 68 -4.71 6.60 4.10
C THR A 68 -4.71 5.42 3.13
N GLY A 69 -3.98 5.50 2.01
CA GLY A 69 -3.82 4.39 1.05
C GLY A 69 -3.02 3.17 1.55
N ASN A 70 -2.32 3.31 2.68
CA ASN A 70 -1.52 2.29 3.35
C ASN A 70 -2.24 1.73 4.58
N LEU A 71 -3.52 2.05 4.74
CA LEU A 71 -4.42 1.36 5.65
C LEU A 71 -5.30 0.40 4.84
N GLY A 72 -5.53 -0.79 5.36
CA GLY A 72 -6.45 -1.72 4.72
C GLY A 72 -6.69 -3.00 5.49
N PRO A 73 -7.65 -3.81 5.04
CA PRO A 73 -8.00 -5.07 5.69
C PRO A 73 -6.87 -6.08 5.51
N ILE A 74 -6.36 -6.61 6.62
CA ILE A 74 -5.37 -7.69 6.66
C ILE A 74 -5.92 -8.82 7.55
N ALA A 75 -5.81 -10.05 7.08
CA ALA A 75 -6.13 -11.24 7.87
C ALA A 75 -4.93 -11.62 8.76
N ASN A 76 -5.17 -11.84 10.05
CA ASN A 76 -4.18 -12.43 10.93
C ASN A 76 -4.05 -13.96 10.70
N SER A 77 -3.16 -14.63 11.43
CA SER A 77 -2.92 -16.07 11.32
C SER A 77 -4.14 -16.95 11.63
N GLN A 78 -5.12 -16.42 12.35
CA GLN A 78 -6.39 -17.09 12.68
C GLN A 78 -7.51 -16.75 11.69
N GLY A 79 -7.22 -15.96 10.64
CA GLY A 79 -8.21 -15.53 9.65
C GLY A 79 -9.12 -14.38 10.12
N LYS A 80 -8.89 -13.79 11.29
CA LYS A 80 -9.58 -12.57 11.73
C LYS A 80 -9.05 -11.39 10.91
N ILE A 81 -9.94 -10.68 10.25
CA ILE A 81 -9.58 -9.52 9.42
C ILE A 81 -9.77 -8.25 10.23
N GLU A 82 -8.75 -7.40 10.23
CA GLU A 82 -8.77 -6.07 10.85
C GLU A 82 -8.18 -5.03 9.90
N VAL A 83 -8.55 -3.76 10.09
CA VAL A 83 -7.89 -2.66 9.38
C VAL A 83 -6.52 -2.46 10.04
N GLN A 84 -5.47 -2.64 9.25
CA GLN A 84 -4.08 -2.60 9.68
C GLN A 84 -3.27 -1.72 8.73
N ILE A 85 -2.08 -1.32 9.19
CA ILE A 85 -1.08 -0.73 8.31
C ILE A 85 -0.58 -1.82 7.35
N ARG A 86 -0.54 -1.50 6.06
CA ARG A 86 -0.03 -2.32 4.97
C ARG A 86 1.03 -1.52 4.22
N ASP A 87 1.90 -2.24 3.51
CA ASP A 87 3.04 -1.66 2.79
C ASP A 87 4.14 -1.19 3.76
N LEU A 88 5.12 -2.06 3.99
CA LEU A 88 6.18 -1.90 5.01
C LEU A 88 7.57 -1.77 4.37
N ASP A 89 7.63 -1.41 3.09
CA ASP A 89 8.86 -1.29 2.31
C ASP A 89 9.68 -0.04 2.68
N GLN A 90 9.04 0.97 3.27
CA GLN A 90 9.64 2.22 3.75
C GLN A 90 9.79 2.26 5.28
N THR A 91 9.74 1.11 5.94
CA THR A 91 9.85 1.04 7.41
C THR A 91 11.22 1.50 7.90
N VAL A 92 11.22 2.29 8.97
CA VAL A 92 12.44 2.82 9.60
C VAL A 92 12.27 2.81 11.12
N ILE A 93 13.40 2.85 11.85
CA ILE A 93 13.36 3.07 13.29
C ILE A 93 13.21 4.58 13.54
N GLY A 94 12.17 4.99 14.25
CA GLY A 94 11.87 6.40 14.50
C GLY A 94 10.88 6.62 15.63
N ASN A 95 10.56 7.89 15.87
CA ASN A 95 9.54 8.28 16.83
C ASN A 95 8.15 7.91 16.27
N PRO A 96 7.29 7.17 17.01
CA PRO A 96 5.96 6.78 16.56
C PRO A 96 5.07 7.94 16.11
N VAL A 97 5.28 9.13 16.66
CA VAL A 97 4.49 10.32 16.30
C VAL A 97 4.64 10.68 14.81
N HIS A 98 5.74 10.30 14.16
CA HIS A 98 5.96 10.60 12.75
C HIS A 98 4.91 9.95 11.85
N ASP A 99 4.51 8.71 12.14
CA ASP A 99 3.45 8.03 11.40
C ASP A 99 2.08 8.67 11.64
N LEU A 100 1.80 9.10 12.89
CA LEU A 100 0.54 9.79 13.22
C LEU A 100 0.44 11.13 12.51
N VAL A 101 1.52 11.92 12.51
CA VAL A 101 1.58 13.21 11.79
C VAL A 101 1.44 12.99 10.29
N ARG A 102 2.10 11.97 9.73
CA ARG A 102 2.00 11.65 8.29
C ARG A 102 0.58 11.22 7.91
N LEU A 103 -0.06 10.38 8.72
CA LEU A 103 -1.44 9.95 8.53
C LEU A 103 -2.42 11.11 8.66
N GLY A 104 -2.25 11.95 9.68
CA GLY A 104 -3.05 13.16 9.91
C GLY A 104 -2.96 14.11 8.72
N LEU A 105 -1.76 14.36 8.18
CA LEU A 105 -1.57 15.17 6.97
C LEU A 105 -2.26 14.53 5.75
N SER A 106 -2.19 13.21 5.61
CA SER A 106 -2.89 12.48 4.55
C SER A 106 -4.42 12.66 4.63
N LEU A 107 -4.99 12.55 5.83
CA LEU A 107 -6.42 12.75 6.10
C LEU A 107 -6.84 14.21 5.87
N ALA A 108 -6.06 15.16 6.37
CA ALA A 108 -6.32 16.59 6.20
C ALA A 108 -6.39 17.00 4.72
N THR A 109 -5.42 16.52 3.93
CA THR A 109 -5.35 16.81 2.49
C THR A 109 -6.45 16.10 1.71
N ALA A 110 -6.86 14.90 2.10
CA ALA A 110 -8.00 14.19 1.52
C ALA A 110 -9.32 14.92 1.81
N ALA A 111 -9.55 15.31 3.07
CA ALA A 111 -10.75 16.03 3.49
C ALA A 111 -10.88 17.38 2.77
N ARG A 112 -9.77 18.12 2.65
CA ARG A 112 -9.71 19.36 1.88
C ARG A 112 -9.98 19.16 0.40
N GLY A 113 -9.42 18.11 -0.21
CA GLY A 113 -9.67 17.75 -1.61
C GLY A 113 -11.14 17.40 -1.89
N SER A 114 -11.86 16.91 -0.87
CA SER A 114 -13.29 16.58 -0.91
C SER A 114 -14.21 17.73 -0.46
N ALA A 115 -13.67 18.94 -0.23
CA ALA A 115 -14.42 20.11 0.24
C ALA A 115 -15.24 19.87 1.52
N LEU A 116 -14.73 19.02 2.43
CA LEU A 116 -15.38 18.78 3.71
C LEU A 116 -15.26 20.00 4.65
N PRO A 117 -16.23 20.22 5.56
CA PRO A 117 -16.13 21.27 6.57
C PRO A 117 -14.86 21.17 7.42
N GLY A 118 -14.34 22.31 7.88
CA GLY A 118 -13.15 22.35 8.74
C GLY A 118 -13.29 21.50 10.00
N ILE A 119 -14.47 21.52 10.63
CA ILE A 119 -14.76 20.68 11.81
C ILE A 119 -14.68 19.18 11.48
N THR A 120 -15.15 18.77 10.31
CA THR A 120 -15.02 17.37 9.87
C THR A 120 -13.56 17.00 9.67
N THR A 121 -12.76 17.92 9.12
CA THR A 121 -11.32 17.72 8.95
C THR A 121 -10.60 17.55 10.30
N ILE A 122 -10.94 18.37 11.29
CA ILE A 122 -10.39 18.27 12.65
C ILE A 122 -10.74 16.92 13.27
N ASN A 123 -12.02 16.55 13.27
CA ASN A 123 -12.47 15.26 13.83
C ASN A 123 -11.78 14.06 13.14
N MET A 124 -11.57 14.14 11.82
CA MET A 124 -10.85 13.10 11.07
C MET A 124 -9.38 12.99 11.48
N ILE A 125 -8.72 14.10 11.84
CA ILE A 125 -7.33 14.11 12.29
C ILE A 125 -7.22 13.67 13.74
N GLU A 126 -8.13 14.09 14.62
CA GLU A 126 -8.10 13.76 16.05
C GLU A 126 -8.37 12.28 16.31
N ALA A 127 -9.33 11.67 15.60
CA ALA A 127 -9.72 10.28 15.85
C ALA A 127 -8.57 9.25 15.77
N PRO A 128 -7.63 9.30 14.79
CA PRO A 128 -6.43 8.47 14.81
C PRO A 128 -5.52 8.67 16.02
N PHE A 129 -5.37 9.90 16.53
CA PHE A 129 -4.54 10.18 17.70
C PHE A 129 -5.20 9.64 18.96
N ASP A 130 -6.50 9.88 19.13
CA ASP A 130 -7.26 9.33 20.26
C ASP A 130 -7.23 7.79 20.25
N GLY A 131 -7.46 7.19 19.08
CA GLY A 131 -7.39 5.74 18.91
C GLY A 131 -6.00 5.16 19.19
N TYR A 132 -4.93 5.90 18.87
CA TYR A 132 -3.57 5.51 19.23
C TYR A 132 -3.32 5.58 20.74
N MET A 133 -3.91 6.57 21.43
CA MET A 133 -3.74 6.76 22.87
C MET A 133 -4.57 5.80 23.73
N GLN A 134 -5.70 5.32 23.21
CA GLN A 134 -6.65 4.46 23.95
C GLN A 134 -6.02 3.24 24.65
N PRO A 135 -5.12 2.45 24.02
CA PRO A 135 -4.51 1.29 24.67
C PRO A 135 -3.59 1.66 25.85
N PHE A 136 -3.12 2.91 25.91
CA PHE A 136 -2.21 3.39 26.95
C PHE A 136 -2.94 3.94 28.18
N SER A 137 -4.24 4.24 28.08
CA SER A 137 -5.04 4.73 29.21
C SER A 137 -5.56 3.56 30.06
N LYS A 138 -5.37 3.64 31.38
CA LYS A 138 -5.84 2.61 32.34
C LYS A 138 -7.35 2.40 32.32
N GLU A 139 -8.11 3.42 31.93
CA GLU A 139 -9.58 3.40 31.92
C GLU A 139 -10.15 2.74 30.66
N THR A 140 -9.40 2.79 29.55
CA THR A 140 -9.82 2.30 28.23
C THR A 140 -9.04 1.07 27.77
N ALA A 141 -7.92 0.71 28.41
CA ALA A 141 -7.11 -0.44 28.03
C ALA A 141 -7.86 -1.78 28.10
N SER A 142 -8.92 -1.86 28.90
CA SER A 142 -9.81 -3.04 29.02
C SER A 142 -11.13 -2.89 28.25
N GLN A 143 -11.35 -1.75 27.57
CA GLN A 143 -12.55 -1.56 26.76
C GLN A 143 -12.38 -2.27 25.42
N GLU A 144 -13.31 -3.18 25.12
CA GLU A 144 -13.43 -3.76 23.79
C GLU A 144 -13.70 -2.64 22.77
N PRO A 145 -13.11 -2.69 21.57
CA PRO A 145 -13.39 -1.72 20.52
C PRO A 145 -14.90 -1.62 20.27
N GLY A 146 -15.42 -0.39 20.23
CA GLY A 146 -16.83 -0.12 19.96
C GLY A 146 -17.29 -0.70 18.62
N GLU A 147 -18.61 -0.73 18.39
CA GLU A 147 -19.15 -1.29 17.15
C GLU A 147 -18.64 -0.52 15.93
N ARG A 148 -18.07 -1.24 14.96
CA ARG A 148 -17.56 -0.65 13.73
C ARG A 148 -18.72 -0.03 12.93
N PRO A 149 -18.52 1.17 12.35
CA PRO A 149 -19.50 1.77 11.44
C PRO A 149 -19.91 0.81 10.33
N GLU A 150 -21.15 0.90 9.87
CA GLU A 150 -21.70 0.01 8.83
C GLU A 150 -20.82 -0.02 7.56
N VAL A 151 -20.36 1.17 7.12
CA VAL A 151 -19.47 1.30 5.96
C VAL A 151 -18.18 0.49 6.13
N VAL A 152 -17.60 0.47 7.33
CA VAL A 152 -16.41 -0.32 7.64
C VAL A 152 -16.78 -1.81 7.59
N ARG A 153 -17.90 -2.21 8.20
CA ARG A 153 -18.37 -3.62 8.17
C ARG A 153 -18.62 -4.13 6.74
N VAL A 154 -19.07 -3.29 5.82
CA VAL A 154 -19.25 -3.64 4.41
C VAL A 154 -17.89 -3.88 3.74
N VAL A 155 -16.96 -2.94 3.85
CA VAL A 155 -15.60 -3.07 3.30
C VAL A 155 -14.90 -4.32 3.85
N MET A 156 -15.05 -4.60 5.14
CA MET A 156 -14.50 -5.80 5.77
C MET A 156 -15.11 -7.09 5.20
N ARG A 157 -16.44 -7.14 4.99
CA ARG A 157 -17.11 -8.30 4.37
C ARG A 157 -16.66 -8.52 2.93
N GLU A 158 -16.46 -7.46 2.16
CA GLU A 158 -15.93 -7.54 0.80
C GLU A 158 -14.49 -8.07 0.80
N ALA A 159 -13.66 -7.60 1.71
CA ALA A 159 -12.28 -8.05 1.86
C ALA A 159 -12.19 -9.54 2.19
N VAL A 160 -13.05 -10.06 3.07
CA VAL A 160 -13.12 -11.51 3.43
C VAL A 160 -13.41 -12.37 2.19
N ARG A 161 -14.29 -11.90 1.30
CA ARG A 161 -14.71 -12.65 0.11
C ARG A 161 -13.72 -12.54 -1.05
N ARG A 162 -12.70 -11.69 -0.95
CA ARG A 162 -11.69 -11.55 -1.99
C ARG A 162 -10.85 -12.82 -2.08
N THR A 163 -10.80 -13.36 -3.30
CA THR A 163 -9.96 -14.51 -3.63
C THR A 163 -8.89 -14.06 -4.61
N TRP A 164 -7.88 -14.89 -4.82
CA TRP A 164 -6.91 -14.65 -5.90
C TRP A 164 -7.59 -14.44 -7.26
N LYS A 165 -8.71 -15.12 -7.55
CA LYS A 165 -9.48 -14.92 -8.78
C LYS A 165 -10.10 -13.53 -8.87
N HIS A 166 -10.54 -12.96 -7.74
CA HIS A 166 -11.03 -11.57 -7.69
C HIS A 166 -9.87 -10.60 -7.96
N LEU A 167 -8.71 -10.81 -7.34
CA LEU A 167 -7.52 -9.99 -7.56
C LEU A 167 -6.98 -10.11 -9.00
N ALA A 168 -7.09 -11.30 -9.60
CA ALA A 168 -6.74 -11.57 -10.98
C ALA A 168 -7.69 -10.78 -11.90
N ARG A 169 -9.01 -10.95 -11.80
CA ARG A 169 -9.97 -10.20 -12.64
C ARG A 169 -9.88 -8.67 -12.50
N GLU A 170 -9.54 -8.16 -11.33
CA GLU A 170 -9.35 -6.71 -11.11
C GLU A 170 -8.11 -6.15 -11.84
N ARG A 171 -7.11 -7.01 -12.10
CA ARG A 171 -5.79 -6.60 -12.63
C ARG A 171 -5.47 -7.17 -14.01
N LEU A 172 -6.10 -8.27 -14.37
CA LEU A 172 -5.96 -9.06 -15.58
C LEU A 172 -7.35 -9.13 -16.22
N ASP A 173 -7.45 -8.76 -17.49
CA ASP A 173 -8.73 -8.75 -18.22
C ASP A 173 -9.31 -10.17 -18.43
N ASP A 174 -8.57 -11.23 -18.07
CA ASP A 174 -8.94 -12.64 -18.23
C ASP A 174 -8.54 -13.50 -17.01
N ILE A 175 -9.17 -14.67 -16.88
CA ILE A 175 -8.93 -15.71 -15.85
C ILE A 175 -7.69 -16.54 -16.19
N GLN A 176 -7.29 -16.57 -17.47
CA GLN A 176 -6.00 -17.16 -17.87
C GLN A 176 -4.84 -16.37 -17.27
N PRO A 177 -3.75 -17.02 -16.83
CA PRO A 177 -2.63 -16.37 -16.15
C PRO A 177 -1.73 -15.62 -17.13
N THR A 178 -2.32 -14.87 -18.06
CA THR A 178 -1.62 -14.07 -19.05
C THR A 178 -1.77 -12.60 -18.70
N ILE A 179 -0.64 -11.90 -18.58
CA ILE A 179 -0.56 -10.50 -18.23
C ILE A 179 -0.81 -9.66 -19.49
N PRO A 180 -1.89 -8.87 -19.54
CA PRO A 180 -2.20 -8.07 -20.73
C PRO A 180 -1.23 -6.89 -20.84
N PHE A 181 -0.46 -6.83 -21.92
CA PHE A 181 0.41 -5.69 -22.17
C PHE A 181 -0.38 -4.42 -22.47
N GLY A 182 0.04 -3.31 -21.90
CA GLY A 182 -0.62 -2.04 -22.12
C GLY A 182 -0.02 -0.92 -21.28
N ASN A 183 -0.90 -0.10 -20.70
CA ASN A 183 -0.45 1.03 -19.90
C ASN A 183 0.17 0.62 -18.57
N ARG A 184 -0.24 -0.53 -18.00
CA ARG A 184 0.22 -1.00 -16.69
C ARG A 184 1.38 -1.99 -16.79
N PHE A 185 1.32 -2.92 -17.75
CA PHE A 185 2.29 -4.00 -17.90
C PHE A 185 3.02 -3.87 -19.23
N TRP A 186 4.34 -3.98 -19.21
CA TRP A 186 5.21 -3.91 -20.38
C TRP A 186 5.89 -5.25 -20.64
N PRO A 187 6.08 -5.65 -21.91
CA PRO A 187 6.85 -6.84 -22.24
C PRO A 187 8.29 -6.72 -21.73
N ILE A 188 8.79 -7.84 -21.23
CA ILE A 188 10.18 -8.05 -20.84
C ILE A 188 10.98 -8.66 -22.00
N SER A 189 12.28 -8.45 -22.00
CA SER A 189 13.22 -9.08 -22.92
C SER A 189 13.40 -10.56 -22.62
N GLN A 190 13.92 -11.32 -23.60
CA GLN A 190 14.28 -12.73 -23.39
C GLN A 190 15.30 -12.91 -22.27
N LYS A 191 16.23 -11.97 -22.12
CA LYS A 191 17.22 -11.97 -21.04
C LYS A 191 16.55 -11.80 -19.68
N GLU A 192 15.70 -10.78 -19.52
CA GLU A 192 14.92 -10.56 -18.28
C GLU A 192 14.06 -11.80 -17.94
N ARG A 193 13.45 -12.43 -18.95
CA ARG A 193 12.66 -13.64 -18.73
C ARG A 193 13.51 -14.81 -18.21
N ALA A 194 14.67 -15.05 -18.82
CA ALA A 194 15.58 -16.10 -18.38
C ALA A 194 16.10 -15.86 -16.95
N GLU A 195 16.37 -14.61 -16.58
CA GLU A 195 16.77 -14.23 -15.22
C GLU A 195 15.64 -14.50 -14.21
N ILE A 196 14.38 -14.17 -14.56
CA ILE A 196 13.22 -14.49 -13.72
C ILE A 196 13.05 -16.00 -13.56
N GLU A 197 13.14 -16.77 -14.64
CA GLU A 197 13.04 -18.23 -14.59
C GLU A 197 14.16 -18.84 -13.72
N SER A 198 15.37 -18.29 -13.78
CA SER A 198 16.48 -18.72 -12.91
C SER A 198 16.26 -18.41 -11.42
N LEU A 199 15.60 -17.30 -11.08
CA LEU A 199 15.27 -16.99 -9.68
C LEU A 199 14.40 -18.06 -9.03
N PHE A 200 13.45 -18.64 -9.77
CA PHE A 200 12.57 -19.68 -9.23
C PHE A 200 13.21 -21.07 -9.17
N GLN A 201 14.43 -21.23 -9.69
CA GLN A 201 15.26 -22.43 -9.45
C GLN A 201 15.99 -22.37 -8.10
N ILE A 202 15.99 -21.23 -7.43
CA ILE A 202 16.58 -21.08 -6.10
C ILE A 202 15.65 -21.76 -5.09
N HIS A 203 16.15 -22.80 -4.43
CA HIS A 203 15.37 -23.64 -3.53
C HIS A 203 14.62 -22.86 -2.44
N THR A 204 15.21 -21.81 -1.87
CA THR A 204 14.54 -20.96 -0.86
C THR A 204 13.31 -20.24 -1.40
N LEU A 205 13.32 -19.80 -2.66
CA LEU A 205 12.18 -19.15 -3.30
C LEU A 205 11.10 -20.16 -3.69
N ALA A 206 11.52 -21.34 -4.17
CA ALA A 206 10.61 -22.44 -4.46
C ALA A 206 9.85 -22.87 -3.19
N ASN A 207 10.56 -23.05 -2.07
CA ASN A 207 9.99 -23.47 -0.78
C ASN A 207 9.02 -22.43 -0.21
N LEU A 208 9.28 -21.13 -0.43
CA LEU A 208 8.32 -20.08 -0.06
C LEU A 208 7.01 -20.26 -0.81
N ALA A 209 7.07 -20.53 -2.12
CA ALA A 209 5.88 -20.66 -2.97
C ALA A 209 5.08 -21.94 -2.69
N THR A 210 5.76 -23.06 -2.45
CA THR A 210 5.16 -24.36 -2.14
C THR A 210 4.62 -24.44 -0.71
N GLY A 211 5.26 -23.75 0.25
CA GLY A 211 4.81 -23.66 1.64
C GLY A 211 3.60 -22.77 1.88
N LEU A 212 3.18 -21.98 0.89
CA LEU A 212 1.96 -21.16 0.99
C LEU A 212 0.73 -22.04 1.23
N ARG A 213 -0.07 -21.66 2.24
CA ARG A 213 -1.29 -22.37 2.67
C ARG A 213 -1.05 -23.76 3.27
N GLY A 214 0.14 -24.01 3.81
CA GLY A 214 0.43 -25.25 4.56
C GLY A 214 0.42 -26.51 3.69
N ARG A 215 0.72 -26.37 2.40
CA ARG A 215 0.87 -27.51 1.49
C ARG A 215 2.22 -28.20 1.74
N PRO A 216 2.33 -29.52 1.49
CA PRO A 216 3.61 -30.21 1.49
C PRO A 216 4.57 -29.57 0.48
N ASP A 217 5.83 -29.39 0.88
CA ASP A 217 6.90 -28.82 0.06
C ASP A 217 7.44 -29.84 -0.97
N THR A 218 6.55 -30.31 -1.84
CA THR A 218 6.85 -31.36 -2.84
C THR A 218 6.43 -30.97 -4.25
N GLY A 219 6.11 -29.69 -4.47
CA GLY A 219 5.62 -29.20 -5.75
C GLY A 219 6.71 -28.54 -6.57
N ASP A 220 6.70 -28.73 -7.88
CA ASP A 220 7.56 -27.98 -8.79
C ASP A 220 6.98 -26.58 -9.03
N VAL A 221 7.84 -25.57 -9.02
CA VAL A 221 7.48 -24.17 -9.28
C VAL A 221 7.81 -23.81 -10.72
N THR A 222 6.84 -23.28 -11.44
CA THR A 222 7.02 -22.81 -12.82
C THR A 222 6.50 -21.39 -12.98
N VAL A 223 7.24 -20.59 -13.76
CA VAL A 223 6.83 -19.22 -14.10
C VAL A 223 5.80 -19.29 -15.22
N LEU A 224 4.56 -18.91 -14.94
CA LEU A 224 3.47 -18.96 -15.92
C LEU A 224 3.51 -17.79 -16.91
N ASP A 225 3.80 -16.59 -16.40
CA ASP A 225 3.95 -15.38 -17.20
C ASP A 225 4.71 -14.29 -16.43
N ALA A 226 5.27 -13.30 -17.13
CA ALA A 226 6.01 -12.20 -16.54
C ALA A 226 5.95 -10.92 -17.38
N ALA A 227 5.84 -9.79 -16.70
CA ALA A 227 5.86 -8.46 -17.29
C ALA A 227 6.56 -7.47 -16.35
N TYR A 228 7.00 -6.34 -16.91
CA TYR A 228 7.52 -5.20 -16.17
C TYR A 228 6.38 -4.25 -15.78
#